data_AF-R3KK19-F1
#
_entry.id   AF-R3KK19-F1
#
_cell.length_a   1.000
_cell.length_b   1.000
_cell.length_c   1.000
_cell.angle_alpha   90.00
_cell.angle_beta   90.00
_cell.angle_gamma   90.00
#
_symmetry.space_group_name_H-M   'P 1'
#
loop_
_entity.id
_entity.type
_entity.pdbx_description
1 polymer ?
#
loop_
_entity_poly.entity_id
_entity_poly.type
_entity_poly.pdbx_seq_one_letter_code
_entity_poly.pdbx_strand_id
1 'polypeptide(L)' 'MTILKGLREQGKTILIVHHDLSKVKKYFDDIFILNKCQIAKGSVSDVFNESNLKKAYGDAIFIEKEV' A
#
# COMPACT_ATOMS: atom_id res chain seq x y z
N MET A 1 16.00 4.08 0.33
CA MET A 1 15.13 3.73 1.47
C MET A 1 15.87 3.45 2.78
N THR A 2 17.16 3.76 2.89
CA THR A 2 17.98 3.44 4.07
C THR A 2 17.52 4.17 5.34
N ILE A 3 17.12 5.44 5.22
CA ILE A 3 16.67 6.26 6.36
C ILE A 3 15.35 5.74 6.94
N LEU A 4 14.36 5.42 6.09
CA LEU A 4 13.06 4.92 6.53
C LEU A 4 13.17 3.56 7.22
N LYS A 5 14.04 2.68 6.71
CA LYS A 5 14.35 1.40 7.38
C LYS A 5 14.98 1.62 8.75
N GLY A 6 15.95 2.52 8.87
CA GLY A 6 16.57 2.84 10.16
C GLY A 6 15.58 3.42 11.18
N LEU A 7 14.65 4.28 10.76
CA LEU A 7 13.59 4.81 11.63
C LEU A 7 12.62 3.70 12.11
N ARG A 8 12.29 2.76 11.22
CA ARG A 8 11.50 1.57 11.58
C ARG A 8 12.23 0.71 12.62
N GLU A 9 13.52 0.45 12.41
CA GLU A 9 14.36 -0.32 13.35
C GLU A 9 14.47 0.35 14.73
N GLN A 10 14.36 1.68 14.79
CA GLN A 10 14.27 2.45 16.04
C GLN A 10 12.87 2.40 16.71
N GLY A 11 11.94 1.61 16.18
CA GLY A 11 10.58 1.48 16.71
C GLY A 11 9.67 2.67 16.40
N LYS A 12 10.01 3.52 15.43
CA LYS A 12 9.16 4.64 15.01
C LYS A 12 8.07 4.16 14.05
N THR A 13 6.84 4.63 14.26
CA THR A 13 5.76 4.47 13.28
C THR A 13 5.94 5.49 12.16
N ILE A 14 5.91 5.01 10.92
CA ILE A 14 6.11 5.85 9.73
C ILE A 14 4.85 5.77 8.88
N LEU A 15 4.20 6.91 8.66
CA LEU A 15 3.05 7.03 7.77
C LEU A 15 3.51 7.67 6.45
N ILE A 16 3.25 7.00 5.33
CA ILE A 16 3.67 7.43 4.00
C ILE A 16 2.47 7.39 3.07
N VAL A 17 2.25 8.49 2.34
CA VAL A 17 1.32 8.52 1.20
C VAL A 17 2.13 8.19 -0.04
N HIS A 18 1.80 7.08 -0.71
CA HIS A 18 2.49 6.63 -1.90
C HIS A 18 1.53 6.51 -3.09
N HIS A 19 1.94 7.01 -4.25
CA HIS A 19 1.15 6.95 -5.49
C HIS A 19 1.52 5.75 -6.37
N ASP A 20 2.69 5.15 -6.15
CA ASP A 20 3.21 4.07 -6.96
C ASP A 20 2.87 2.71 -6.33
N LEU A 21 1.83 2.09 -6.87
CA LEU A 21 1.30 0.83 -6.35
C LEU A 21 2.25 -0.35 -6.57
N SER A 22 3.13 -0.31 -7.58
CA SER A 22 4.08 -1.39 -7.89
C SER A 22 5.07 -1.63 -6.74
N LYS A 23 5.37 -0.56 -5.99
CA LYS A 23 6.34 -0.57 -4.89
C LYS A 23 5.75 -0.95 -3.55
N VAL A 24 4.42 -1.05 -3.44
CA VAL A 24 3.73 -1.22 -2.16
C VAL A 24 4.14 -2.53 -1.49
N LYS A 25 4.07 -3.64 -2.24
CA LYS A 25 4.43 -4.99 -1.75
C LYS A 25 5.86 -5.11 -1.26
N LYS A 26 6.77 -4.27 -1.77
CA LYS A 26 8.21 -4.35 -1.46
C LYS A 26 8.59 -3.56 -0.20
N TYR A 27 7.79 -2.57 0.17
CA TYR A 27 8.25 -1.51 1.07
C TYR A 27 7.37 -1.25 2.29
N PHE A 28 6.11 -1.67 2.27
CA PHE A 28 5.18 -1.44 3.37
C PHE A 28 4.68 -2.76 3.93
N ASP A 29 4.53 -2.81 5.25
CA ASP A 29 3.96 -3.96 5.95
C ASP A 29 2.43 -3.87 5.98
N ASP A 30 1.91 -2.65 6.22
CA ASP A 30 0.49 -2.33 6.25
C ASP A 30 0.12 -1.28 5.21
N ILE A 31 -1.13 -1.33 4.75
CA ILE A 31 -1.71 -0.34 3.83
C ILE A 31 -3.08 0.14 4.32
N PHE A 32 -3.34 1.42 4.05
CA PHE A 32 -4.65 2.04 4.22
C PHE A 32 -5.12 2.59 2.87
N ILE A 33 -6.20 2.01 2.33
CA ILE A 33 -6.76 2.39 1.03
C ILE A 33 -7.94 3.33 1.27
N LEU A 34 -7.86 4.52 0.68
CA LEU A 34 -8.84 5.59 0.81
C LEU A 34 -9.29 6.08 -0.57
N ASN A 35 -10.59 6.29 -0.73
CA ASN A 35 -11.16 7.08 -1.83
C ASN A 35 -12.42 7.76 -1.32
N LYS A 36 -12.30 9.01 -0.86
CA LYS A 36 -13.32 9.80 -0.12
C LYS A 36 -13.77 9.18 1.22
N CYS A 37 -13.87 7.85 1.27
CA CYS A 37 -14.13 7.02 2.42
C CYS A 37 -13.04 5.95 2.58
N GLN A 38 -12.97 5.35 3.76
CA GLN A 38 -12.15 4.16 3.97
C GLN A 38 -12.65 3.00 3.11
N ILE A 39 -11.77 2.43 2.30
CA ILE A 39 -12.06 1.22 1.53
C ILE A 39 -11.59 -0.01 2.30
N ALA A 40 -10.33 0.00 2.75
CA ALA A 40 -9.74 -1.13 3.46
C ALA A 40 -8.49 -0.72 4.26
N LYS A 41 -8.19 -1.47 5.32
CA LYS A 41 -7.02 -1.31 6.20
C LYS A 41 -6.50 -2.66 6.64
N GLY A 42 -5.19 -2.86 6.61
CA GLY A 42 -4.57 -4.07 7.13
C GLY A 42 -3.23 -4.36 6.46
N SER A 43 -2.78 -5.60 6.59
CA SER A 43 -1.54 -6.05 5.98
C SER A 43 -1.60 -5.88 4.46
N VAL A 44 -0.45 -5.60 3.84
CA VAL A 44 -0.38 -5.51 2.38
C VAL A 44 -0.81 -6.84 1.73
N SER A 45 -0.47 -7.99 2.31
CA SER A 45 -0.87 -9.30 1.79
C SER A 45 -2.39 -9.51 1.73
N ASP A 46 -3.14 -8.98 2.69
CA ASP A 46 -4.59 -9.19 2.76
C ASP A 46 -5.37 -8.12 1.97
N VAL A 47 -4.87 -6.88 2.01
CA VAL A 47 -5.63 -5.70 1.56
C VAL A 47 -5.24 -5.26 0.15
N PHE A 48 -4.00 -5.48 -0.27
CA PHE A 48 -3.51 -5.07 -1.60
C PHE A 48 -3.93 -6.08 -2.67
N ASN A 49 -5.23 -6.10 -2.95
CA ASN A 49 -5.85 -6.96 -3.96
C ASN A 49 -6.63 -6.12 -4.99
N GLU A 50 -6.91 -6.74 -6.13
CA GLU A 50 -7.57 -6.09 -7.27
C GLU A 50 -8.94 -5.50 -6.92
N SER A 51 -9.72 -6.18 -6.06
CA SER A 51 -11.05 -5.70 -5.66
C SER A 51 -10.97 -4.37 -4.90
N ASN A 52 -10.08 -4.27 -3.91
CA ASN A 52 -9.91 -3.06 -3.13
C ASN A 52 -9.30 -1.92 -3.97
N LEU A 53 -8.37 -2.24 -4.86
CA LEU A 53 -7.74 -1.25 -5.75
C LEU A 53 -8.72 -0.71 -6.79
N LYS A 54 -9.58 -1.55 -7.37
CA LYS A 54 -10.67 -1.10 -8.27
C LYS A 54 -11.66 -0.18 -7.57
N LYS A 55 -12.01 -0.45 -6.30
CA LYS A 55 -12.86 0.48 -5.52
C LYS A 55 -12.20 1.85 -5.32
N ALA A 56 -10.88 1.89 -5.23
CA ALA A 56 -10.14 3.13 -4.97
C ALA A 56 -9.87 3.96 -6.23
N TYR A 57 -9.49 3.31 -7.34
CA TYR A 57 -9.02 3.98 -8.55
C TYR A 57 -9.90 3.76 -9.78
N GLY A 58 -10.92 2.90 -9.69
CA GLY A 58 -11.77 2.50 -10.82
C GLY A 58 -11.16 1.40 -11.68
N ASP A 59 -11.79 1.13 -12.82
CA ASP A 59 -11.43 0.01 -13.72
C ASP A 59 -10.16 0.27 -14.57
N ALA A 60 -9.66 1.50 -14.60
CA ALA A 60 -8.46 1.87 -15.36
C ALA A 60 -7.14 1.47 -14.66
N ILE A 61 -7.20 0.78 -13.52
CA ILE A 61 -6.01 0.42 -12.76
C ILE A 61 -5.35 -0.83 -13.35
N PHE A 62 -4.09 -0.69 -13.79
CA PHE A 62 -3.26 -1.82 -14.21
C PHE A 62 -2.38 -2.25 -13.04
N ILE A 63 -2.56 -3.48 -12.58
CA ILE A 63 -1.72 -4.11 -11.57
C ILE A 63 -0.87 -5.14 -12.31
N GLU A 64 0.45 -4.95 -12.35
CA GLU A 64 1.35 -6.01 -12.80
C GLU A 64 1.17 -7.23 -11.89
N LYS A 65 0.67 -8.33 -12.47
CA LYS A 65 0.72 -9.64 -11.83
C LYS A 65 2.14 -10.15 -12.01
N GLU A 66 2.92 -10.17 -10.93
CA GLU A 66 4.12 -11.01 -10.90
C GLU A 66 3.66 -12.46 -11.09
N VAL A 67 4.15 -13.09 -12.19
CA VAL A 67 3.93 -14.49 -12.57
C VAL A 67 4.83 -15.38 -11.73
#